data_AF-A0A101G7N1-F1
#
_entry.id   AF-A0A101G7N1-F1
#
_cell.length_a   1.000
_cell.length_b   1.000
_cell.length_c   1.000
_cell.angle_alpha   90.00
_cell.angle_beta   90.00
_cell.angle_gamma   90.00
#
_symmetry.space_group_name_H-M   'P 1'
#
loop_
_entity.id
_entity.type
_entity.pdbx_description
1 polymer ?
#
loop_
_entity_poly.entity_id
_entity_poly.type
_entity_poly.pdbx_seq_one_letter_code
_entity_poly.pdbx_strand_id
1 'polypeptide(L)'
;MKTKLTPIRFPAELLAEIDKYIEDGNRSKFIIDAARKELYRLKQRKAIHNAAGIFDEKAYPELKTSEDAADWVRKIREESEIRRKALFGER
;
A
#
# COMPACT_ATOMS: atom_id res chain seq x y z
N MET A 1 -15.86 8.37 -16.66
CA MET A 1 -14.42 8.70 -16.67
C MET A 1 -13.98 8.83 -18.13
N LYS A 2 -13.27 9.89 -18.51
CA LYS A 2 -12.81 10.04 -19.91
C LYS A 2 -11.65 9.08 -20.17
N THR A 3 -11.73 8.29 -21.24
CA THR A 3 -10.68 7.38 -21.69
C THR A 3 -10.03 7.91 -22.96
N LYS A 4 -8.74 7.61 -23.17
CA LYS A 4 -7.99 7.96 -24.38
C LYS A 4 -7.30 6.70 -24.91
N LEU A 5 -7.49 6.40 -26.19
CA LEU A 5 -6.77 5.29 -26.85
C LEU A 5 -5.27 5.63 -26.91
N THR A 6 -4.43 4.73 -26.41
CA THR A 6 -2.97 4.84 -26.47
C THR A 6 -2.41 3.52 -26.96
N PRO A 7 -1.78 3.45 -28.16
CA PRO A 7 -1.19 2.23 -28.66
C PRO A 7 0.07 1.89 -27.85
N ILE A 8 0.13 0.67 -27.30
CA ILE A 8 1.27 0.15 -26.53
C ILE A 8 1.70 -1.15 -27.18
N ARG A 9 3.01 -1.30 -27.43
CA ARG A 9 3.57 -2.56 -27.94
C ARG A 9 3.70 -3.55 -26.80
N PHE A 10 3.19 -4.76 -27.00
CA PHE A 10 3.35 -5.88 -26.07
C PHE A 10 4.12 -7.02 -26.76
N PRO A 11 5.01 -7.71 -26.03
CA PRO A 11 5.58 -8.97 -26.51
C PRO A 11 4.46 -9.97 -26.83
N ALA A 12 4.55 -10.62 -27.98
CA ALA A 12 3.52 -11.58 -28.43
C ALA A 12 3.38 -12.75 -27.46
N GLU A 13 4.50 -13.24 -26.91
CA GLU A 13 4.52 -14.34 -25.94
C GLU A 13 3.76 -13.99 -24.66
N LEU A 14 3.92 -12.76 -24.15
CA LEU A 14 3.23 -12.29 -22.96
C LEU A 14 1.72 -12.15 -23.22
N LEU A 15 1.31 -11.65 -24.39
CA LEU A 15 -0.11 -11.61 -24.74
C LEU A 15 -0.70 -13.02 -24.82
N ALA A 16 0.00 -13.96 -25.47
CA ALA A 16 -0.44 -15.34 -25.56
C ALA A 16 -0.55 -16.00 -24.17
N GLU A 17 0.34 -15.66 -23.24
CA GLU A 17 0.24 -16.14 -21.85
C GLU A 17 -0.97 -15.55 -21.14
N ILE A 18 -1.19 -14.23 -21.23
CA ILE A 18 -2.36 -13.55 -20.66
C ILE A 18 -3.65 -14.19 -21.19
N ASP A 19 -3.70 -14.45 -22.49
CA ASP A 19 -4.87 -15.02 -23.18
C ASP A 19 -5.22 -16.43 -22.71
N LYS A 20 -4.27 -17.20 -22.14
CA LYS A 20 -4.55 -18.51 -21.55
C LYS A 20 -5.40 -18.43 -20.27
N TYR A 21 -5.34 -17.30 -19.57
CA TYR A 21 -5.95 -17.14 -18.24
C TYR A 21 -7.12 -16.16 -18.21
N ILE A 22 -7.36 -15.44 -19.31
CA ILE A 22 -8.33 -14.35 -19.36
C ILE A 22 -9.34 -14.60 -20.46
N GLU A 23 -10.62 -14.52 -20.10
CA GLU A 23 -11.73 -14.57 -21.05
C GLU A 23 -11.72 -13.39 -22.03
N ASP A 24 -12.26 -13.61 -23.23
CA ASP A 24 -12.30 -12.60 -24.27
C ASP A 24 -12.94 -11.28 -23.80
N GLY A 25 -12.32 -10.15 -24.19
CA GLY A 25 -12.77 -8.80 -23.82
C GLY A 25 -12.25 -8.27 -22.47
N ASN A 26 -11.64 -9.11 -21.61
CA ASN A 26 -11.15 -8.68 -20.30
C ASN A 26 -9.67 -8.24 -20.27
N ARG A 27 -8.95 -8.31 -21.41
CA ARG A 27 -7.52 -7.94 -21.49
C ARG A 27 -7.24 -6.51 -21.05
N SER A 28 -8.04 -5.55 -21.55
CA SER A 28 -7.89 -4.14 -21.20
C SER A 28 -8.07 -3.91 -19.71
N LYS A 29 -9.07 -4.55 -19.09
CA LYS A 29 -9.32 -4.47 -17.66
C LYS A 29 -8.14 -5.01 -16.86
N PHE A 30 -7.64 -6.19 -17.22
CA PHE A 30 -6.48 -6.80 -16.58
C PHE A 30 -5.24 -5.92 -16.64
N ILE A 31 -4.91 -5.38 -17.82
CA ILE A 31 -3.75 -4.50 -18.01
C ILE A 31 -3.92 -3.20 -17.19
N ILE A 32 -5.11 -2.61 -17.17
CA ILE A 32 -5.41 -1.40 -16.40
C ILE A 32 -5.23 -1.66 -14.90
N ASP A 33 -5.76 -2.77 -14.39
CA ASP A 33 -5.68 -3.12 -12.97
C ASP A 33 -4.24 -3.43 -12.55
N ALA A 34 -3.49 -4.16 -13.39
CA ALA A 34 -2.07 -4.42 -13.18
C ALA A 34 -1.25 -3.11 -13.18
N ALA A 35 -1.48 -2.21 -14.14
CA ALA A 35 -0.82 -0.91 -14.21
C ALA A 35 -1.16 -0.04 -12.99
N ARG A 36 -2.41 -0.05 -12.52
CA ARG A 36 -2.83 0.69 -11.33
C ARG A 36 -2.12 0.16 -10.09
N LYS A 37 -2.06 -1.16 -9.92
CA LYS A 37 -1.37 -1.82 -8.81
C LYS A 37 0.11 -1.45 -8.79
N GLU A 38 0.78 -1.49 -9.94
CA GLU A 38 2.19 -1.17 -10.01
C GLU A 38 2.47 0.32 -9.80
N LEU A 39 1.63 1.19 -10.37
CA LEU A 39 1.72 2.63 -10.12
C LEU A 39 1.55 2.97 -8.63
N TYR A 40 0.65 2.27 -7.93
CA TYR A 40 0.47 2.47 -6.49
C TYR A 40 1.73 2.10 -5.70
N ARG A 41 2.35 0.95 -6.02
CA ARG A 41 3.64 0.54 -5.41
C ARG A 41 4.76 1.55 -5.67
N LEU A 42 4.86 2.07 -6.90
CA LEU A 42 5.84 3.10 -7.23
C LEU A 42 5.64 4.37 -6.41
N LYS A 43 4.38 4.81 -6.25
CA LYS A 43 4.05 5.97 -5.40
C LYS A 43 4.40 5.74 -3.94
N GLN A 44 4.07 4.57 -3.39
CA GLN A 44 4.43 4.20 -2.01
C GLN A 44 5.94 4.19 -1.80
N ARG A 45 6.71 3.57 -2.71
CA ARG A 45 8.17 3.54 -2.63
C ARG A 45 8.76 4.94 -2.62
N LYS A 46 8.26 5.83 -3.49
CA LYS A 46 8.68 7.23 -3.54
C LYS A 46 8.29 7.98 -2.26
N ALA A 47 7.11 7.73 -1.71
CA ALA A 47 6.66 8.35 -0.46
C ALA A 47 7.56 7.94 0.72
N ILE A 48 7.87 6.64 0.84
CA ILE A 48 8.78 6.12 1.89
C ILE A 48 10.17 6.77 1.76
N HIS A 49 10.72 6.81 0.54
CA HIS A 49 12.01 7.45 0.30
C HIS A 49 11.99 8.94 0.69
N ASN A 50 10.94 9.66 0.30
CA ASN A 50 10.82 11.09 0.60
C ASN A 50 10.56 11.39 2.09
N ALA A 51 9.93 10.46 2.80
CA ALA A 51 9.67 10.56 4.24
C ALA A 51 10.82 10.00 5.09
N ALA A 52 11.89 9.50 4.47
CA ALA A 52 13.05 9.01 5.19
C ALA A 52 13.65 10.14 6.06
N GLY A 53 13.84 9.85 7.35
CA GLY A 53 14.34 10.84 8.32
C GLY A 53 13.28 11.79 8.88
N ILE A 54 11.98 11.58 8.58
CA ILE A 54 10.91 12.39 9.18
C ILE A 54 10.74 12.14 10.68
N PHE A 55 11.08 10.94 11.14
CA PHE A 55 11.14 10.60 12.56
C PHE A 55 12.55 10.86 13.07
N ASP A 56 12.85 12.12 13.36
CA ASP A 56 14.09 12.51 14.02
C ASP A 56 13.94 12.51 15.55
N GLU A 57 15.03 12.26 16.27
CA GLU A 57 15.02 12.15 17.74
C GLU A 57 14.61 13.44 18.46
N LYS A 58 14.75 14.61 17.82
CA LYS A 58 14.39 15.89 18.46
C LYS A 58 12.88 16.12 18.37
N ALA A 59 12.27 15.76 17.25
CA ALA A 59 10.83 15.87 17.05
C ALA A 59 10.05 14.70 17.68
N TYR A 60 10.64 13.50 17.74
CA TYR A 60 10.01 12.26 18.20
C TYR A 60 10.91 11.50 19.19
N PRO A 61 11.13 12.04 20.41
CA PRO A 61 11.99 11.41 21.41
C PRO A 61 11.47 10.03 21.86
N GLU A 62 10.17 9.78 21.76
CA GLU A 62 9.53 8.48 22.05
C GLU A 62 9.84 7.38 21.03
N LEU A 63 10.49 7.72 19.91
CA LEU A 63 10.92 6.79 18.88
C LEU A 63 12.45 6.68 18.77
N LYS A 64 13.18 7.19 19.78
CA LYS A 64 14.64 7.31 19.76
C LYS A 64 15.34 5.96 19.69
N THR A 65 14.93 5.00 20.52
CA THR A 65 15.50 3.64 20.53
C THR A 65 14.47 2.61 20.10
N SER A 66 14.93 1.39 19.83
CA SER A 66 14.04 0.27 19.51
C SER A 66 13.15 -0.10 20.70
N GLU A 67 13.65 -0.03 21.94
CA GLU A 67 12.85 -0.15 23.15
C GLU A 67 11.79 0.96 23.26
N ASP A 68 12.17 2.23 23.08
CA ASP A 68 11.22 3.36 23.18
C ASP A 68 10.08 3.22 22.17
N ALA A 69 10.40 2.86 20.93
CA ALA A 69 9.41 2.62 19.90
C ALA A 69 8.49 1.43 20.25
N ALA A 70 9.04 0.35 20.83
CA ALA A 70 8.25 -0.80 21.26
C ALA A 70 7.29 -0.44 22.40
N ASP A 71 7.74 0.37 23.35
CA ASP A 71 6.92 0.83 24.47
C ASP A 71 5.83 1.81 24.02
N TRP A 72 6.16 2.71 23.09
CA TRP A 72 5.18 3.58 22.45
C TRP A 72 4.09 2.78 21.71
N VAL A 73 4.47 1.76 20.93
CA VAL A 73 3.50 0.87 20.25
C VAL A 73 2.62 0.13 21.26
N ARG A 74 3.21 -0.36 22.36
CA ARG A 74 2.47 -1.06 23.41
C ARG A 74 1.40 -0.18 24.03
N LYS A 75 1.77 1.05 24.40
CA LYS A 75 0.84 2.05 24.96
C LYS A 75 -0.32 2.35 24.00
N ILE A 76 -0.05 2.55 22.71
CA ILE A 76 -1.10 2.79 21.71
C ILE A 76 -2.07 1.62 21.59
N ARG A 77 -1.57 0.38 21.68
CA ARG A 77 -2.42 -0.82 21.64
C ARG A 77 -3.29 -0.92 22.89
N GLU A 78 -2.73 -0.67 24.07
CA GLU A 78 -3.48 -0.65 25.32
C GLU A 78 -4.60 0.41 25.31
N GLU A 79 -4.29 1.63 24.88
CA GLU A 79 -5.29 2.70 24.71
C GLU A 79 -6.39 2.31 23.71
N SER A 80 -6.01 1.61 22.64
CA SER A 80 -6.96 1.12 21.65
C SER A 80 -7.87 0.02 22.20
N GLU A 81 -7.33 -0.90 23.00
CA GLU A 81 -8.13 -1.93 23.69
C GLU A 81 -9.06 -1.32 24.73
N ILE A 82 -8.61 -0.33 25.51
CA ILE A 82 -9.46 0.40 26.47
C ILE A 82 -10.64 1.06 25.74
N ARG A 83 -10.36 1.78 24.63
CA ARG A 83 -11.42 2.38 23.80
C ARG A 83 -12.37 1.34 23.22
N ARG A 84 -11.84 0.23 22.71
CA ARG A 84 -12.64 -0.88 22.18
C ARG A 84 -13.58 -1.43 23.25
N LYS A 85 -13.07 -1.72 24.45
CA LYS A 85 -13.88 -2.20 25.58
C LYS A 85 -14.96 -1.20 25.99
N ALA A 86 -14.64 0.09 26.04
CA ALA A 86 -15.61 1.13 26.38
C ALA A 86 -16.75 1.25 25.35
N LEU A 87 -16.45 1.06 24.05
CA LEU A 87 -17.43 1.20 22.96
C LEU A 87 -18.27 -0.06 22.72
N PHE A 88 -17.71 -1.24 22.93
CA PHE A 88 -18.33 -2.51 22.51
C PHE A 88 -18.60 -3.48 23.66
N GLY A 89 -18.15 -3.18 24.88
CA GLY A 89 -18.22 -4.10 26.02
C GLY A 89 -17.31 -5.33 25.85
N GLU A 90 -17.13 -6.09 26.92
CA GLU A 90 -16.52 -7.42 26.84
C GLU A 90 -17.56 -8.40 26.24
N ARG A 91 -17.46 -8.66 24.93
CA ARG A 91 -18.07 -9.85 24.33
C ARG A 91 -17.14 -11.04 24.52
#